data_AF-Q9JL91-F1
#
_entry.id   AF-Q9JL91-F1
#
_cell.length_a   1.000
_cell.length_b   1.000
_cell.length_c   1.000
_cell.angle_alpha   90.00
_cell.angle_beta   90.00
_cell.angle_gamma   90.00
#
_symmetry.space_group_name_H-M   'P 1'
#
loop_
_entity.id
_entity.type
_entity.pdbx_description
1 polymer ?
#
loop_
_entity_poly.entity_id
_entity_poly.type
_entity_poly.pdbx_seq_one_letter_code
_entity_poly.pdbx_strand_id
1 'polypeptide(L)'
;MADDEDYEEVIEYYTEETVYEEVPGETITEVYETTTTRTSDYGQSETATPALAQPQPAKPVERKKVIRKKVDSSKFMTPYIQHSQKMQDLFSSNKYRENYEKAKGQPYAITSDTPELRRIKKVQDQLSEVKYRMDGDVAKTICHVDEKAKDIEHAKKVSQQVSKVLYKQNWEDTKDKYLLPPDAPELVQAVKNTAMFSKKLYTEDWEADKALFYPYNDSPELRRVAQAQKALSDIAYKKGLTEQQTQFTSLPDPPEVEFAKKVTNQVSKQKYKEDYEKKVKGKWSETPCFEIATARMNADNLSSRKYQEDFENMKDQIYFMQTETPEYKMNKQAGVAASKVKYKQDYEKNKGKADYNVLPASENPLLRQLKTAGNVLSDKLYKE
;
A
#
# COMPACT_ATOMS: atom_id res chain seq x y z
N MET A 1 11.81 44.61 53.38
CA MET A 1 12.34 43.25 53.20
C MET A 1 11.24 42.46 52.52
N ALA A 2 11.31 42.41 51.20
CA ALA A 2 10.68 41.34 50.43
C ALA A 2 11.87 40.46 50.06
N ASP A 3 11.90 39.25 50.59
CA ASP A 3 12.89 38.25 50.20
C ASP A 3 12.43 37.72 48.84
N ASP A 4 12.99 38.29 47.77
CA ASP A 4 12.88 37.72 46.43
C ASP A 4 13.73 36.44 46.44
N GLU A 5 13.08 35.30 46.68
CA GLU A 5 13.70 33.99 46.54
C GLU A 5 14.11 33.81 45.07
N ASP A 6 15.42 33.89 44.81
CA ASP A 6 16.01 33.72 43.48
C ASP A 6 16.02 32.23 43.10
N TYR A 7 15.15 31.84 42.17
CA TYR A 7 15.10 30.50 41.59
C TYR A 7 16.08 30.41 40.40
N GLU A 8 17.24 29.75 40.57
CA GLU A 8 18.09 29.37 39.43
C GLU A 8 17.53 28.11 38.76
N GLU A 9 16.90 28.29 37.61
CA GLU A 9 16.39 27.18 36.78
C GLU A 9 17.55 26.58 35.96
N VAL A 10 18.06 25.43 36.42
CA VAL A 10 19.15 24.70 35.73
C VAL A 10 18.52 23.61 34.86
N ILE A 11 18.57 23.80 33.54
CA ILE A 11 18.09 22.83 32.55
C ILE A 11 19.23 21.86 32.21
N GLU A 12 19.09 20.59 32.58
CA GLU A 12 20.05 19.53 32.27
C GLU A 12 19.46 18.52 31.27
N TYR A 13 20.16 18.29 30.16
CA TYR A 13 19.75 17.35 29.11
C TYR A 13 20.35 15.95 29.34
N TYR A 14 19.49 14.93 29.39
CA TYR A 14 19.88 13.53 29.55
C TYR A 14 19.39 12.70 28.35
N THR A 15 20.24 11.80 27.87
CA THR A 15 19.82 10.73 26.96
C THR A 15 19.73 9.43 27.75
N GLU A 16 18.55 8.82 27.79
CA GLU A 16 18.36 7.44 28.27
C GLU A 16 18.41 6.48 27.09
N GLU A 17 19.28 5.47 27.19
CA GLU A 17 19.35 4.37 26.22
C GLU A 17 18.85 3.10 26.92
N THR A 18 17.74 2.54 26.44
CA THR A 18 17.19 1.27 26.90
C THR A 18 17.62 0.15 25.96
N VAL A 19 18.43 -0.78 26.47
CA VAL A 19 18.89 -1.94 25.69
C VAL A 19 18.19 -3.20 26.21
N TYR A 20 17.47 -3.88 25.34
CA TYR A 20 16.80 -5.16 25.60
C TYR A 20 17.70 -6.29 25.11
N GLU A 21 18.25 -7.08 26.02
CA GLU A 21 19.13 -8.19 25.71
C GLU A 21 18.27 -9.45 25.45
N GLU A 22 17.85 -9.62 24.19
CA GLU A 22 17.38 -10.84 23.49
C GLU A 22 16.24 -10.52 22.50
N VAL A 23 16.62 -10.06 21.29
CA VAL A 23 15.97 -10.17 19.95
C VAL A 23 16.57 -9.03 19.10
N PRO A 24 17.09 -9.29 17.88
CA PRO A 24 17.88 -8.30 17.16
C PRO A 24 16.98 -7.19 16.60
N GLY A 25 17.24 -5.93 16.99
CA GLY A 25 17.09 -4.82 16.04
C GLY A 25 16.22 -3.62 16.39
N GLU A 26 15.77 -3.40 17.63
CA GLU A 26 15.08 -2.14 17.97
C GLU A 26 15.66 -1.47 19.22
N THR A 27 16.60 -0.55 19.01
CA THR A 27 17.00 0.47 19.99
C THR A 27 16.03 1.64 19.91
N ILE A 28 15.28 1.90 20.98
CA ILE A 28 14.41 3.07 21.12
C ILE A 28 15.18 4.11 21.95
N THR A 29 15.70 5.15 21.31
CA THR A 29 16.27 6.31 22.00
C THR A 29 15.18 7.36 22.22
N GLU A 30 14.80 7.58 23.48
CA GLU A 30 13.89 8.65 23.88
C GLU A 30 14.70 9.76 24.56
N VAL A 31 14.54 11.00 24.07
CA VAL A 31 15.14 12.21 24.67
C VAL A 31 14.06 12.87 25.52
N TYR A 32 14.30 13.07 26.80
CA TYR A 32 13.38 13.77 27.69
C TYR A 32 14.12 14.91 28.41
N GLU A 33 13.39 16.00 28.62
CA GLU A 33 13.90 17.20 29.28
C GLU A 33 13.48 17.13 30.76
N THR A 34 14.42 17.36 31.69
CA THR A 34 14.11 17.42 33.12
C THR A 34 14.44 18.81 33.65
N THR A 35 13.40 19.57 34.00
CA THR A 35 13.54 20.88 34.66
C THR A 35 13.57 20.65 36.16
N THR A 36 14.70 20.95 36.81
CA THR A 36 14.80 20.89 38.28
C THR A 36 14.85 22.31 38.83
N THR A 37 13.78 22.71 39.51
CA THR A 37 13.74 23.96 40.28
C THR A 37 14.35 23.69 41.65
N ARG A 38 15.49 24.33 41.96
CA ARG A 38 16.16 24.16 43.25
C ARG A 38 15.90 25.37 44.13
N THR A 39 15.08 25.19 45.17
CA THR A 39 14.94 26.15 46.28
C THR A 39 16.08 25.96 47.27
N SER A 40 16.69 27.06 47.71
CA SER A 40 17.70 27.04 48.77
C SER A 40 17.03 27.27 50.12
N ASP A 41 16.68 26.20 50.82
CA ASP A 41 16.40 26.26 52.27
C ASP A 41 17.11 25.14 53.03
N TYR A 42 17.75 25.54 54.13
CA TYR A 42 18.46 24.69 55.08
C TYR A 42 17.43 23.84 55.87
N GLY A 43 17.42 22.52 55.70
CA GLY A 43 16.52 21.64 56.46
C GLY A 43 16.95 20.17 56.41
N GLN A 44 17.05 19.56 57.60
CA GLN A 44 17.60 18.24 57.91
C GLN A 44 16.95 17.06 57.16
N SER A 45 17.77 16.14 56.66
CA SER A 45 17.34 14.81 56.23
C SER A 45 17.42 13.83 57.41
N GLU A 46 16.26 13.37 57.92
CA GLU A 46 16.19 12.21 58.81
C GLU A 46 15.99 10.91 58.01
N THR A 47 16.77 9.90 58.37
CA THR A 47 16.68 8.52 57.91
C THR A 47 15.49 7.78 58.52
N ALA A 48 14.70 7.08 57.69
CA ALA A 48 13.74 6.07 58.15
C ALA A 48 14.04 4.70 57.49
N THR A 49 14.12 3.68 58.34
CA THR A 49 14.30 2.25 58.02
C THR A 49 13.04 1.63 57.39
N PRO A 50 13.16 0.58 56.55
CA PRO A 50 12.01 -0.09 55.95
C PRO A 50 11.42 -1.17 56.88
N ALA A 51 10.09 -1.25 56.94
CA ALA A 51 9.35 -2.33 57.58
C ALA A 51 9.01 -3.45 56.57
N LEU A 52 9.02 -4.67 57.08
CA LEU A 52 8.88 -5.95 56.38
C LEU A 52 7.42 -6.23 55.95
N ALA A 53 7.21 -6.72 54.72
CA ALA A 53 6.01 -7.47 54.33
C ALA A 53 6.40 -8.59 53.32
N GLN A 54 5.92 -9.82 53.54
CA GLN A 54 6.14 -11.00 52.67
C GLN A 54 4.90 -11.28 51.77
N PRO A 55 4.86 -12.37 50.95
CA PRO A 55 5.12 -12.41 49.50
C PRO A 55 3.87 -12.85 48.68
N GLN A 56 3.83 -12.77 47.33
CA GLN A 56 3.17 -13.72 46.35
C GLN A 56 3.52 -13.31 44.88
N PRO A 57 3.19 -14.08 43.82
CA PRO A 57 4.02 -15.04 43.09
C PRO A 57 4.54 -14.55 41.71
N ALA A 58 5.45 -15.34 41.12
CA ALA A 58 6.34 -15.02 39.99
C ALA A 58 5.72 -14.83 38.59
N LYS A 59 6.32 -13.90 37.82
CA LYS A 59 6.39 -13.85 36.34
C LYS A 59 7.86 -13.59 35.93
N PRO A 60 8.32 -14.04 34.74
CA PRO A 60 9.74 -14.07 34.40
C PRO A 60 10.35 -12.67 34.33
N VAL A 61 11.57 -12.55 34.85
CA VAL A 61 12.31 -11.30 35.03
C VAL A 61 13.00 -10.91 33.72
N GLU A 62 12.48 -9.87 33.06
CA GLU A 62 13.25 -9.14 32.04
C GLU A 62 14.26 -8.22 32.73
N ARG A 63 15.56 -8.40 32.46
CA ARG A 63 16.62 -7.52 32.99
C ARG A 63 16.70 -6.23 32.15
N LYS A 64 15.94 -5.20 32.54
CA LYS A 64 16.05 -3.86 31.96
C LYS A 64 17.29 -3.14 32.53
N LYS A 65 18.24 -2.77 31.67
CA LYS A 65 19.35 -1.87 32.02
C LYS A 65 19.13 -0.50 31.39
N VAL A 66 18.91 0.52 32.22
CA VAL A 66 18.82 1.92 31.79
C VAL A 66 20.18 2.57 32.01
N ILE A 67 20.78 3.09 30.95
CA ILE A 67 22.05 3.84 31.04
C ILE A 67 21.74 5.32 30.75
N ARG A 68 21.95 6.18 31.74
CA ARG A 68 21.83 7.64 31.61
C ARG A 68 23.20 8.24 31.30
N LYS A 69 23.31 8.99 30.21
CA LYS A 69 24.50 9.79 29.89
C LYS A 69 24.14 11.28 29.89
N LYS A 70 24.96 12.11 30.56
CA LYS A 70 24.88 13.57 30.46
C LYS A 70 25.37 13.99 29.08
N VAL A 71 24.57 14.80 28.37
CA VAL A 71 24.94 15.31 27.05
C VAL A 71 25.84 16.54 27.22
N ASP A 72 26.96 16.59 26.50
CA ASP A 72 27.84 17.77 26.47
C ASP A 72 27.17 18.89 25.65
N SER A 73 26.62 19.89 26.35
CA SER A 73 25.92 21.02 25.74
C SER A 73 26.83 21.93 24.91
N SER A 74 28.15 21.84 25.09
CA SER A 74 29.13 22.66 24.34
C SER A 74 29.10 22.36 22.84
N LYS A 75 28.76 21.13 22.45
CA LYS A 75 28.65 20.71 21.04
C LYS A 75 27.49 21.39 20.29
N PHE A 76 26.50 21.91 21.02
CA PHE A 76 25.32 22.60 20.48
C PHE A 76 25.40 24.13 20.65
N MET A 77 26.49 24.65 21.23
CA MET A 77 26.72 26.09 21.34
C MET A 77 27.16 26.65 20.00
N THR A 78 26.22 27.23 19.26
CA THR A 78 26.55 28.03 18.09
C THR A 78 27.27 29.32 18.53
N PRO A 79 28.14 29.92 17.68
CA PRO A 79 28.79 31.19 18.01
C PRO A 79 27.81 32.29 18.41
N TYR A 80 26.59 32.27 17.86
CA TYR A 80 25.50 33.17 18.21
C TYR A 80 25.00 32.96 19.65
N ILE A 81 24.74 31.70 20.04
CA ILE A 81 24.26 31.38 21.39
C ILE A 81 25.36 31.67 22.43
N GLN A 82 26.62 31.32 22.11
CA GLN A 82 27.77 31.65 22.95
C GLN A 82 27.93 33.17 23.14
N HIS A 83 27.76 33.95 22.06
CA HIS A 83 27.79 35.41 22.13
C HIS A 83 26.61 35.97 22.94
N SER A 84 25.41 35.42 22.77
CA SER A 84 24.20 35.82 23.50
C SER A 84 24.33 35.57 25.00
N GLN A 85 24.80 34.38 25.40
CA GLN A 85 25.07 34.06 26.81
C GLN A 85 26.15 34.97 27.39
N LYS A 86 27.24 35.22 26.64
CA LYS A 86 28.27 36.17 27.06
C LYS A 86 27.73 37.59 27.24
N MET A 87 26.81 38.03 26.37
CA MET A 87 26.13 39.32 26.53
C MET A 87 25.23 39.33 27.77
N GLN A 88 24.45 38.27 28.00
CA GLN A 88 23.65 38.13 29.22
C GLN A 88 24.51 38.18 30.49
N ASP A 89 25.66 37.52 30.51
CA ASP A 89 26.62 37.58 31.61
C ASP A 89 27.20 38.99 31.81
N LEU A 90 27.47 39.72 30.73
CA LEU A 90 27.97 41.10 30.78
C LEU A 90 26.93 42.08 31.34
N PHE A 91 25.64 41.87 31.04
CA PHE A 91 24.55 42.72 31.51
C PHE A 91 23.93 42.25 32.84
N SER A 92 24.27 41.05 33.32
CA SER A 92 23.77 40.51 34.59
C SER A 92 24.37 41.24 35.79
N SER A 93 23.50 41.83 36.61
CA SER A 93 23.87 42.52 37.85
C SER A 93 24.58 41.59 38.85
N ASN A 94 24.12 40.35 38.94
CA ASN A 94 24.68 39.34 39.84
C ASN A 94 26.10 38.93 39.42
N LYS A 95 26.33 38.71 38.12
CA LYS A 95 27.66 38.38 37.58
C LYS A 95 28.63 39.54 37.69
N TYR A 96 28.15 40.77 37.48
CA TYR A 96 28.91 41.99 37.72
C TYR A 96 29.37 42.09 39.17
N ARG A 97 28.48 41.84 40.14
CA ARG A 97 28.82 41.85 41.58
C ARG A 97 29.86 40.79 41.92
N GLU A 98 29.75 39.58 41.37
CA GLU A 98 30.74 38.50 41.55
C GLU A 98 32.12 38.89 41.00
N ASN A 99 32.17 39.43 39.78
CA ASN A 99 33.42 39.87 39.15
C ASN A 99 34.05 41.06 39.89
N TYR A 100 33.23 41.96 40.42
CA TYR A 100 33.69 43.08 41.24
C TYR A 100 34.34 42.60 42.54
N GLU A 101 33.73 41.68 43.27
CA GLU A 101 34.34 41.12 44.50
C GLU A 101 35.63 40.34 44.20
N LYS A 102 35.73 39.67 43.03
CA LYS A 102 36.99 39.03 42.59
C LYS A 102 38.09 40.03 42.22
N ALA A 103 37.71 41.15 41.62
CA ALA A 103 38.65 42.20 41.21
C ALA A 103 39.03 43.12 42.38
N LYS A 104 38.19 43.19 43.42
CA LYS A 104 38.42 43.97 44.64
C LYS A 104 39.60 43.40 45.41
N GLY A 105 40.76 44.03 45.24
CA GLY A 105 42.04 43.62 45.83
C GLY A 105 43.12 43.30 44.80
N GLN A 106 42.79 43.18 43.52
CA GLN A 106 43.78 43.09 42.44
C GLN A 106 44.34 44.50 42.16
N PRO A 107 45.67 44.70 42.18
CA PRO A 107 46.24 45.96 41.72
C PRO A 107 45.88 46.16 40.23
N TYR A 108 45.67 47.42 39.81
CA TYR A 108 45.46 47.72 38.40
C TYR A 108 46.62 47.14 37.58
N ALA A 109 46.31 46.40 36.52
CA ALA A 109 47.34 45.82 35.66
C ALA A 109 48.21 46.95 35.11
N ILE A 110 49.49 46.99 35.51
CA ILE A 110 50.49 47.84 34.86
C ILE A 110 50.46 47.45 33.40
N THR A 111 50.16 48.41 32.52
CA THR A 111 50.03 48.21 31.08
C THR A 111 51.34 47.65 30.52
N SER A 112 51.41 46.34 30.40
CA SER A 112 52.59 45.57 29.98
C SER A 112 52.98 45.80 28.52
N ASP A 113 52.15 46.54 27.78
CA ASP A 113 52.18 46.62 26.34
C ASP A 113 51.87 48.03 25.81
N THR A 114 52.49 49.04 26.42
CA THR A 114 52.53 50.38 25.81
C THR A 114 53.42 50.39 24.55
N PRO A 115 53.11 51.21 23.54
CA PRO A 115 53.86 51.25 22.28
C PRO A 115 55.34 51.58 22.48
N GLU A 116 55.68 52.39 23.48
CA GLU A 116 57.07 52.68 23.86
C GLU A 116 57.78 51.45 24.42
N LEU A 117 57.11 50.65 25.25
CA LEU A 117 57.68 49.40 25.76
C LEU A 117 57.94 48.39 24.65
N ARG A 118 57.09 48.34 23.61
CA ARG A 118 57.34 47.51 22.42
C ARG A 118 58.57 47.97 21.65
N ARG A 119 58.78 49.29 21.50
CA ARG A 119 59.99 49.85 20.87
C ARG A 119 61.23 49.48 21.68
N ILE A 120 61.19 49.67 23.00
CA ILE A 120 62.30 49.34 23.90
C ILE A 120 62.65 47.85 23.82
N LYS A 121 61.65 46.95 23.85
CA LYS A 121 61.87 45.50 23.69
C LYS A 121 62.50 45.14 22.35
N LYS A 122 62.04 45.74 21.24
CA LYS A 122 62.63 45.51 19.91
C LYS A 122 64.10 45.96 19.84
N VAL A 123 64.40 47.13 20.40
CA VAL A 123 65.78 47.65 20.44
C VAL A 123 66.64 46.77 21.35
N GLN A 124 66.13 46.35 22.50
CA GLN A 124 66.81 45.43 23.40
C GLN A 124 67.11 44.08 22.74
N ASP A 125 66.19 43.56 21.94
CA ASP A 125 66.39 42.33 21.17
C ASP A 125 67.46 42.48 20.09
N GLN A 126 67.50 43.64 19.41
CA GLN A 126 68.54 43.96 18.42
C GLN A 126 69.92 44.15 19.04
N LEU A 127 70.00 44.70 20.26
CA LEU A 127 71.24 44.84 21.01
C LEU A 127 71.66 43.56 21.76
N SER A 128 70.82 42.52 21.79
CA SER A 128 71.10 41.30 22.54
C SER A 128 72.14 40.43 21.81
N GLU A 129 73.34 40.37 22.37
CA GLU A 129 74.42 39.50 21.88
C GLU A 129 74.02 38.02 21.86
N VAL A 130 73.19 37.59 22.83
CA VAL A 130 72.71 36.21 22.89
C VAL A 130 71.86 35.87 21.67
N LYS A 131 70.93 36.76 21.29
CA LYS A 131 70.10 36.59 20.10
C LYS A 131 70.96 36.64 18.83
N TYR A 132 71.90 37.57 18.75
CA TYR A 132 72.84 37.65 17.62
C TYR A 132 73.65 36.36 17.43
N ARG A 133 74.17 35.78 18.51
CA ARG A 133 74.91 34.51 18.45
C ARG A 133 74.03 33.33 18.05
N MET A 134 72.80 33.25 18.57
CA MET A 134 71.82 32.23 18.16
C MET A 134 71.50 32.33 16.67
N ASP A 135 71.21 33.53 16.17
CA ASP A 135 70.94 33.78 14.76
C ASP A 135 72.16 33.47 13.89
N GLY A 136 73.37 33.76 14.38
CA GLY A 136 74.62 33.39 13.73
C GLY A 136 74.84 31.88 13.65
N ASP A 137 74.49 31.12 14.70
CA ASP A 137 74.56 29.66 14.68
C ASP A 137 73.52 29.05 13.72
N VAL A 138 72.32 29.63 13.62
CA VAL A 138 71.33 29.26 12.60
C VAL A 138 71.87 29.56 11.20
N ALA A 139 72.44 30.75 10.99
CA ALA A 139 73.02 31.14 9.71
C ALA A 139 74.15 30.20 9.25
N LYS A 140 74.96 29.67 10.17
CA LYS A 140 76.00 28.66 9.86
C LYS A 140 75.44 27.35 9.34
N THR A 141 74.21 27.00 9.71
CA THR A 141 73.55 25.77 9.24
C THR A 141 72.87 25.93 7.87
N ILE A 142 72.65 27.17 7.43
CA ILE A 142 72.11 27.48 6.10
C ILE A 142 73.24 27.36 5.07
N CYS A 143 73.45 26.14 4.58
CA CYS A 143 74.29 25.91 3.41
C CYS A 143 73.51 26.26 2.12
N HIS A 144 74.13 27.00 1.19
CA HIS A 144 73.53 27.35 -0.12
C HIS A 144 73.50 26.17 -1.10
N VAL A 145 73.47 24.93 -0.59
CA VAL A 145 73.38 23.74 -1.43
C VAL A 145 71.91 23.53 -1.73
N ASP A 146 71.55 23.57 -3.01
CA ASP A 146 70.18 23.36 -3.46
C ASP A 146 69.70 22.00 -2.92
N GLU A 147 68.62 22.01 -2.14
CA GLU A 147 68.09 20.81 -1.48
C GLU A 147 67.72 19.72 -2.50
N LYS A 148 67.50 20.14 -3.75
CA LYS A 148 67.16 19.32 -4.92
C LYS A 148 68.38 18.82 -5.71
N ALA A 149 69.60 19.07 -5.22
CA ALA A 149 70.79 18.49 -5.83
C ALA A 149 70.63 16.96 -5.88
N LYS A 150 70.86 16.36 -7.05
CA LYS A 150 70.60 14.93 -7.30
C LYS A 150 71.26 14.01 -6.27
N ASP A 151 72.47 14.34 -5.85
CA ASP A 151 73.22 13.55 -4.88
C ASP A 151 72.58 13.56 -3.48
N ILE A 152 72.01 14.70 -3.08
CA ILE A 152 71.29 14.84 -1.80
C ILE A 152 69.96 14.10 -1.87
N GLU A 153 69.21 14.23 -2.96
CA GLU A 153 67.96 13.49 -3.15
C GLU A 153 68.21 11.97 -3.17
N HIS A 154 69.27 11.52 -3.84
CA HIS A 154 69.66 10.12 -3.88
C HIS A 154 70.02 9.63 -2.46
N ALA A 155 70.86 10.37 -1.74
CA ALA A 155 71.21 10.04 -0.35
C ALA A 155 69.97 9.99 0.57
N LYS A 156 69.02 10.92 0.43
CA LYS A 156 67.74 10.91 1.15
C LYS A 156 66.91 9.67 0.84
N LYS A 157 66.75 9.31 -0.44
CA LYS A 157 66.01 8.10 -0.85
C LYS A 157 66.65 6.82 -0.33
N VAL A 158 67.97 6.70 -0.45
CA VAL A 158 68.72 5.54 0.09
C VAL A 158 68.56 5.47 1.61
N SER A 159 68.67 6.59 2.32
CA SER A 159 68.45 6.65 3.76
C SER A 159 67.04 6.20 4.16
N GLN A 160 66.02 6.62 3.41
CA GLN A 160 64.63 6.19 3.63
C GLN A 160 64.45 4.68 3.39
N GLN A 161 65.07 4.13 2.35
CA GLN A 161 65.00 2.69 2.03
C GLN A 161 65.69 1.82 3.09
N VAL A 162 66.80 2.29 3.65
CA VAL A 162 67.57 1.56 4.68
C VAL A 162 66.92 1.69 6.07
N SER A 163 66.06 2.68 6.29
CA SER A 163 65.42 2.92 7.58
C SER A 163 64.48 1.78 7.98
N LYS A 164 64.86 1.05 9.04
CA LYS A 164 64.06 -0.03 9.63
C LYS A 164 62.68 0.44 10.10
N VAL A 165 62.56 1.69 10.55
CA VAL A 165 61.30 2.26 11.02
C VAL A 165 60.33 2.45 9.86
N LEU A 166 60.79 3.05 8.75
CA LEU A 166 59.98 3.23 7.55
C LEU A 166 59.62 1.90 6.90
N TYR A 167 60.55 0.93 6.90
CA TYR A 167 60.26 -0.44 6.46
C TYR A 167 59.11 -1.06 7.26
N LYS A 168 59.16 -0.96 8.59
CA LYS A 168 58.10 -1.50 9.46
C LYS A 168 56.78 -0.80 9.22
N GLN A 169 56.77 0.54 9.12
CA GLN A 169 55.57 1.30 8.84
C GLN A 169 54.94 0.90 7.50
N ASN A 170 55.74 0.83 6.43
CA ASN A 170 55.26 0.42 5.11
C ASN A 170 54.73 -1.03 5.11
N TRP A 171 55.32 -1.94 5.89
CA TRP A 171 54.79 -3.29 6.12
C TRP A 171 53.44 -3.26 6.81
N GLU A 172 53.29 -2.53 7.93
CA GLU A 172 52.02 -2.40 8.64
C GLU A 172 50.92 -1.79 7.75
N ASP A 173 51.29 -0.83 6.90
CA ASP A 173 50.36 -0.21 5.96
C ASP A 173 49.92 -1.18 4.85
N THR A 174 50.80 -2.08 4.41
CA THR A 174 50.56 -2.96 3.24
C THR A 174 50.05 -4.35 3.59
N LYS A 175 50.27 -4.85 4.81
CA LYS A 175 49.88 -6.21 5.21
C LYS A 175 48.38 -6.51 5.05
N ASP A 176 47.53 -5.48 5.24
CA ASP A 176 46.08 -5.62 5.16
C ASP A 176 45.54 -5.34 3.74
N LYS A 177 46.41 -4.89 2.81
CA LYS A 177 46.03 -4.65 1.42
C LYS A 177 46.07 -5.99 0.67
N TYR A 178 44.89 -6.51 0.34
CA TYR A 178 44.78 -7.66 -0.54
C TYR A 178 45.31 -7.30 -1.95
N LEU A 179 46.45 -7.89 -2.32
CA LEU A 179 47.14 -7.66 -3.60
C LEU A 179 46.63 -8.58 -4.72
N LEU A 180 45.61 -9.41 -4.46
CA LEU A 180 45.04 -10.25 -5.50
C LEU A 180 44.25 -9.37 -6.48
N PRO A 181 44.59 -9.39 -7.78
CA PRO A 181 43.82 -8.65 -8.77
C PRO A 181 42.37 -9.19 -8.79
N PRO A 182 41.37 -8.34 -9.07
CA PRO A 182 39.97 -8.76 -9.14
C PRO A 182 39.72 -9.83 -10.21
N ASP A 183 40.60 -9.91 -11.21
CA ASP A 183 40.55 -10.90 -12.29
C ASP A 183 41.31 -12.20 -11.95
N ALA A 184 41.81 -12.34 -10.71
CA ALA A 184 42.46 -13.58 -10.29
C ALA A 184 41.48 -14.75 -10.47
N PRO A 185 41.89 -15.83 -11.17
CA PRO A 185 40.99 -16.92 -11.54
C PRO A 185 40.34 -17.60 -10.33
N GLU A 186 41.05 -17.64 -9.19
CA GLU A 186 40.54 -18.15 -7.92
C GLU A 186 39.37 -17.31 -7.39
N LEU A 187 39.46 -15.98 -7.45
CA LEU A 187 38.39 -15.08 -7.02
C LEU A 187 37.18 -15.21 -7.94
N VAL A 188 37.41 -15.24 -9.25
CA VAL A 188 36.33 -15.44 -10.24
C VAL A 188 35.63 -16.78 -10.03
N GLN A 189 36.39 -17.85 -9.75
CA GLN A 189 35.84 -19.17 -9.46
C GLN A 189 35.05 -19.16 -8.14
N ALA A 190 35.57 -18.52 -7.09
CA ALA A 190 34.87 -18.37 -5.83
C ALA A 190 33.53 -17.64 -6.02
N VAL A 191 33.52 -16.53 -6.76
CA VAL A 191 32.29 -15.77 -7.06
C VAL A 191 31.29 -16.64 -7.82
N LYS A 192 31.72 -17.35 -8.87
CA LYS A 192 30.84 -18.27 -9.62
C LYS A 192 30.27 -19.37 -8.73
N ASN A 193 31.10 -19.97 -7.89
CA ASN A 193 30.64 -21.01 -6.96
C ASN A 193 29.63 -20.43 -5.95
N THR A 194 29.88 -19.25 -5.39
CA THR A 194 28.93 -18.60 -4.46
C THR A 194 27.60 -18.29 -5.14
N ALA A 195 27.61 -17.89 -6.41
CA ALA A 195 26.39 -17.70 -7.18
C ALA A 195 25.64 -19.02 -7.39
N MET A 196 26.34 -20.10 -7.75
CA MET A 196 25.75 -21.44 -7.92
C MET A 196 25.15 -22.00 -6.63
N PHE A 197 25.78 -21.76 -5.48
CA PHE A 197 25.28 -22.21 -4.17
C PHE A 197 24.29 -21.23 -3.52
N SER A 198 24.01 -20.08 -4.14
CA SER A 198 23.10 -19.08 -3.58
C SER A 198 21.67 -19.58 -3.66
N LYS A 199 21.06 -19.83 -2.48
CA LYS A 199 19.65 -20.21 -2.36
C LYS A 199 18.73 -19.19 -3.02
N LYS A 200 19.06 -17.89 -2.93
CA LYS A 200 18.25 -16.81 -3.51
C LYS A 200 18.18 -16.92 -5.04
N LEU A 201 19.34 -17.04 -5.69
CA LEU A 201 19.41 -17.17 -7.16
C LEU A 201 18.70 -18.46 -7.61
N TYR A 202 18.93 -19.55 -6.88
CA TYR A 202 18.22 -20.80 -7.14
C TYR A 202 16.70 -20.67 -7.05
N THR A 203 16.17 -19.95 -6.05
CA THR A 203 14.73 -19.73 -5.92
C THR A 203 14.17 -18.84 -7.02
N GLU A 204 14.91 -17.81 -7.44
CA GLU A 204 14.52 -16.92 -8.54
C GLU A 204 14.46 -17.69 -9.87
N ASP A 205 15.48 -18.47 -10.19
CA ASP A 205 15.52 -19.32 -11.38
C ASP A 205 14.39 -20.36 -11.38
N TRP A 206 14.14 -20.99 -10.22
CA TRP A 206 13.05 -21.95 -10.05
C TRP A 206 11.66 -21.33 -10.23
N GLU A 207 11.47 -20.09 -9.78
CA GLU A 207 10.21 -19.36 -9.99
C GLU A 207 10.02 -18.96 -11.46
N ALA A 208 11.10 -18.58 -12.14
CA ALA A 208 11.09 -18.31 -13.58
C ALA A 208 10.72 -19.59 -14.38
N ASP A 209 11.30 -20.73 -14.02
CA ASP A 209 11.00 -22.02 -14.66
C ASP A 209 9.57 -22.48 -14.42
N LYS A 210 9.03 -22.26 -13.21
CA LYS A 210 7.61 -22.51 -12.92
C LYS A 210 6.70 -21.63 -13.76
N ALA A 211 7.06 -20.37 -13.99
CA ALA A 211 6.28 -19.47 -14.83
C ALA A 211 6.29 -19.91 -16.31
N LEU A 212 7.36 -20.58 -16.74
CA LEU A 212 7.49 -21.15 -18.09
C LEU A 212 6.84 -22.54 -18.23
N PHE A 213 6.37 -23.14 -17.14
CA PHE A 213 5.65 -24.41 -17.19
C PHE A 213 4.28 -24.23 -17.87
N TYR A 214 4.23 -24.56 -19.16
CA TYR A 214 2.97 -24.67 -19.88
C TYR A 214 2.32 -26.02 -19.53
N PRO A 215 1.07 -26.05 -19.03
CA PRO A 215 0.30 -27.28 -18.96
C PRO A 215 0.32 -27.94 -20.33
N TYR A 216 0.41 -29.28 -20.40
CA TYR A 216 0.46 -30.01 -21.68
C TYR A 216 -0.61 -29.55 -22.68
N ASN A 217 -1.79 -29.16 -22.18
CA ASN A 217 -2.92 -28.62 -22.93
C ASN A 217 -2.70 -27.26 -23.63
N ASP A 218 -1.72 -26.45 -23.19
CA ASP A 218 -1.31 -25.18 -23.81
C ASP A 218 0.19 -25.20 -24.18
N SER A 219 0.67 -26.38 -24.60
CA SER A 219 1.98 -26.50 -25.23
C SER A 219 2.09 -25.56 -26.44
N PRO A 220 3.24 -24.89 -26.66
CA PRO A 220 3.50 -24.10 -27.85
C PRO A 220 3.24 -24.86 -29.17
N GLU A 221 3.42 -26.19 -29.18
CA GLU A 221 3.09 -27.04 -30.32
C GLU A 221 1.58 -27.13 -30.56
N LEU A 222 0.77 -27.36 -29.51
CA LEU A 222 -0.69 -27.39 -29.63
C LEU A 222 -1.23 -26.05 -30.10
N ARG A 223 -0.64 -24.94 -29.65
CA ARG A 223 -0.99 -23.60 -30.11
C ARG A 223 -0.71 -23.42 -31.60
N ARG A 224 0.46 -23.89 -32.07
CA ARG A 224 0.80 -23.89 -33.50
C ARG A 224 -0.20 -24.72 -34.31
N VAL A 225 -0.54 -25.92 -33.86
CA VAL A 225 -1.53 -26.78 -34.53
C VAL A 225 -2.91 -26.13 -34.56
N ALA A 226 -3.38 -25.55 -33.46
CA ALA A 226 -4.67 -24.88 -33.40
C ALA A 226 -4.74 -23.66 -34.35
N GLN A 227 -3.67 -22.87 -34.44
CA GLN A 227 -3.56 -21.77 -35.39
C GLN A 227 -3.59 -22.27 -36.84
N ALA A 228 -2.85 -23.33 -37.15
CA ALA A 228 -2.87 -23.94 -38.47
C ALA A 228 -4.26 -24.49 -38.83
N GLN A 229 -4.92 -25.18 -37.90
CA GLN A 229 -6.31 -25.66 -38.07
C GLN A 229 -7.29 -24.51 -38.29
N LYS A 230 -7.16 -23.42 -37.54
CA LYS A 230 -7.99 -22.22 -37.72
C LYS A 230 -7.80 -21.59 -39.10
N ALA A 231 -6.55 -21.48 -39.55
CA ALA A 231 -6.22 -20.97 -40.88
C ALA A 231 -6.74 -21.87 -42.02
N LEU A 232 -6.70 -23.20 -41.81
CA LEU A 232 -7.18 -24.18 -42.77
C LEU A 232 -8.71 -24.38 -42.72
N SER A 233 -9.38 -23.87 -41.68
CA SER A 233 -10.82 -24.08 -41.51
C SER A 233 -11.66 -23.33 -42.55
N ASP A 234 -12.44 -24.10 -43.30
CA ASP A 234 -13.42 -23.61 -44.27
C ASP A 234 -14.42 -22.62 -43.64
N ILE A 235 -14.74 -22.80 -42.36
CA ILE A 235 -15.65 -21.92 -41.61
C ILE A 235 -15.04 -20.52 -41.49
N ALA A 236 -13.75 -20.41 -41.15
CA ALA A 236 -13.08 -19.12 -41.07
C ALA A 236 -12.98 -18.46 -42.44
N TYR A 237 -12.70 -19.24 -43.50
CA TYR A 237 -12.65 -18.75 -44.88
C TYR A 237 -14.01 -18.23 -45.37
N LYS A 238 -15.10 -18.97 -45.12
CA LYS A 238 -16.46 -18.62 -45.56
C LYS A 238 -17.15 -17.59 -44.68
N LYS A 239 -16.60 -17.28 -43.50
CA LYS A 239 -17.17 -16.32 -42.56
C LYS A 239 -17.45 -14.96 -43.20
N GLY A 240 -16.51 -14.44 -43.99
CA GLY A 240 -16.69 -13.16 -44.70
C GLY A 240 -17.82 -13.21 -45.73
N LEU A 241 -17.96 -14.33 -46.46
CA LEU A 241 -19.06 -14.54 -47.41
C LEU A 241 -20.41 -14.58 -46.70
N THR A 242 -20.50 -15.29 -45.57
CA THR A 242 -21.73 -15.33 -44.77
C THR A 242 -22.09 -13.96 -44.20
N GLU A 243 -21.12 -13.18 -43.73
CA GLU A 243 -21.33 -11.82 -43.23
C GLU A 243 -21.89 -10.92 -44.36
N GLN A 244 -21.30 -10.97 -45.56
CA GLN A 244 -21.82 -10.24 -46.73
C GLN A 244 -23.23 -10.69 -47.11
N GLN A 245 -23.52 -12.00 -47.05
CA GLN A 245 -24.84 -12.52 -47.35
C GLN A 245 -25.88 -12.10 -46.31
N THR A 246 -25.51 -11.95 -45.04
CA THR A 246 -26.40 -11.42 -44.00
C THR A 246 -26.67 -9.92 -44.12
N GLN A 247 -25.72 -9.16 -44.69
CA GLN A 247 -25.91 -7.74 -44.96
C GLN A 247 -26.84 -7.48 -46.17
N PHE A 248 -27.08 -8.50 -47.00
CA PHE A 248 -28.03 -8.40 -48.10
C PHE A 248 -29.46 -8.31 -47.55
N THR A 249 -30.04 -7.12 -47.57
CA THR A 249 -31.46 -6.92 -47.27
C THR A 249 -32.26 -7.27 -48.50
N SER A 250 -32.82 -8.48 -48.54
CA SER A 250 -33.74 -8.87 -49.62
C SER A 250 -34.99 -7.98 -49.61
N LEU A 251 -35.41 -7.50 -50.78
CA LEU A 251 -36.66 -6.78 -50.93
C LEU A 251 -37.84 -7.70 -50.60
N PRO A 252 -38.90 -7.20 -49.95
CA PRO A 252 -40.11 -7.98 -49.72
C PRO A 252 -40.70 -8.41 -51.08
N ASP A 253 -41.13 -9.67 -51.16
CA ASP A 253 -41.75 -10.20 -52.38
C ASP A 253 -43.03 -9.41 -52.71
N PRO A 254 -43.30 -9.16 -53.99
CA PRO A 254 -44.59 -8.58 -54.38
C PRO A 254 -45.74 -9.53 -53.98
N PRO A 255 -46.93 -9.00 -53.67
CA PRO A 255 -48.06 -9.78 -53.14
C PRO A 255 -48.50 -10.93 -54.07
N GLU A 256 -48.29 -10.79 -55.38
CA GLU A 256 -48.55 -11.85 -56.37
C GLU A 256 -47.62 -13.06 -56.21
N VAL A 257 -46.33 -12.81 -55.92
CA VAL A 257 -45.34 -13.87 -55.68
C VAL A 257 -45.60 -14.54 -54.34
N GLU A 258 -45.99 -13.79 -53.30
CA GLU A 258 -46.42 -14.38 -52.04
C GLU A 258 -47.64 -15.29 -52.21
N PHE A 259 -48.63 -14.83 -52.99
CA PHE A 259 -49.82 -15.61 -53.30
C PHE A 259 -49.46 -16.88 -54.06
N ALA A 260 -48.63 -16.78 -55.10
CA ALA A 260 -48.13 -17.92 -55.86
C ALA A 260 -47.42 -18.93 -54.94
N LYS A 261 -46.54 -18.48 -54.03
CA LYS A 261 -45.86 -19.32 -53.01
C LYS A 261 -46.85 -20.03 -52.09
N LYS A 262 -47.89 -19.33 -51.62
CA LYS A 262 -48.96 -19.93 -50.79
C LYS A 262 -49.69 -21.03 -51.54
N VAL A 263 -50.08 -20.78 -52.79
CA VAL A 263 -50.73 -21.77 -53.66
C VAL A 263 -49.79 -22.96 -53.91
N THR A 264 -48.51 -22.72 -54.20
CA THR A 264 -47.53 -23.82 -54.40
C THR A 264 -47.38 -24.68 -53.16
N ASN A 265 -47.32 -24.05 -51.98
CA ASN A 265 -47.22 -24.75 -50.70
C ASN A 265 -48.48 -25.58 -50.40
N GLN A 266 -49.67 -25.07 -50.73
CA GLN A 266 -50.93 -25.80 -50.57
C GLN A 266 -51.03 -27.00 -51.52
N VAL A 267 -50.54 -26.87 -52.75
CA VAL A 267 -50.53 -27.95 -53.74
C VAL A 267 -49.42 -28.98 -53.46
N SER A 268 -48.36 -28.59 -52.76
CA SER A 268 -47.23 -29.47 -52.46
C SER A 268 -47.63 -30.63 -51.54
N LYS A 269 -47.63 -31.84 -52.09
CA LYS A 269 -47.92 -33.09 -51.35
C LYS A 269 -46.99 -33.30 -50.15
N GLN A 270 -45.72 -32.89 -50.25
CA GLN A 270 -44.76 -33.02 -49.14
C GLN A 270 -45.17 -32.12 -47.97
N LYS A 271 -45.49 -30.86 -48.24
CA LYS A 271 -45.96 -29.92 -47.23
C LYS A 271 -47.30 -30.33 -46.65
N TYR A 272 -48.21 -30.83 -47.47
CA TYR A 272 -49.47 -31.42 -47.00
C TYR A 272 -49.23 -32.60 -46.05
N LYS A 273 -48.30 -33.51 -46.37
CA LYS A 273 -47.98 -34.65 -45.52
C LYS A 273 -47.32 -34.20 -44.21
N GLU A 274 -46.37 -33.28 -44.25
CA GLU A 274 -45.76 -32.69 -43.05
C GLU A 274 -46.81 -32.02 -42.15
N ASP A 275 -47.75 -31.27 -42.73
CA ASP A 275 -48.80 -30.59 -41.98
C ASP A 275 -49.81 -31.58 -41.39
N TYR A 276 -50.17 -32.60 -42.15
CA TYR A 276 -50.97 -33.74 -41.67
C TYR A 276 -50.27 -34.45 -40.52
N GLU A 277 -48.97 -34.73 -40.61
CA GLU A 277 -48.24 -35.39 -39.53
C GLU A 277 -48.13 -34.56 -38.25
N LYS A 278 -48.02 -33.23 -38.38
CA LYS A 278 -47.93 -32.32 -37.22
C LYS A 278 -49.27 -32.02 -36.57
N LYS A 279 -50.30 -31.78 -37.38
CA LYS A 279 -51.60 -31.26 -36.91
C LYS A 279 -52.67 -32.33 -36.75
N VAL A 280 -52.64 -33.39 -37.56
CA VAL A 280 -53.76 -34.34 -37.69
C VAL A 280 -53.36 -35.74 -37.22
N LYS A 281 -52.17 -36.21 -37.56
CA LYS A 281 -51.67 -37.55 -37.19
C LYS A 281 -51.46 -37.62 -35.68
N GLY A 282 -52.24 -38.45 -35.02
CA GLY A 282 -52.22 -38.62 -33.56
C GLY A 282 -53.06 -37.61 -32.79
N LYS A 283 -53.64 -36.59 -33.45
CA LYS A 283 -54.61 -35.69 -32.85
C LYS A 283 -56.01 -36.07 -33.31
N TRP A 284 -56.61 -37.03 -32.62
CA TRP A 284 -58.06 -37.21 -32.67
C TRP A 284 -58.74 -36.00 -32.00
N SER A 285 -59.87 -35.57 -32.54
CA SER A 285 -60.65 -34.37 -32.18
C SER A 285 -60.48 -33.90 -30.73
N GLU A 286 -60.08 -32.63 -30.58
CA GLU A 286 -59.75 -31.95 -29.31
C GLU A 286 -60.92 -31.77 -28.33
N THR A 287 -62.13 -32.22 -28.67
CA THR A 287 -63.15 -32.49 -27.66
C THR A 287 -63.00 -33.93 -27.20
N PRO A 288 -62.33 -34.21 -26.04
CA PRO A 288 -62.53 -35.50 -25.41
C PRO A 288 -64.03 -35.68 -25.28
N CYS A 289 -64.57 -36.80 -25.77
CA CYS A 289 -65.95 -37.14 -25.45
C CYS A 289 -66.10 -37.04 -23.93
N PHE A 290 -67.26 -36.59 -23.47
CA PHE A 290 -67.51 -36.26 -22.05
C PHE A 290 -66.99 -37.35 -21.10
N GLU A 291 -67.10 -38.62 -21.50
CA GLU A 291 -66.59 -39.80 -20.81
C GLU A 291 -65.06 -39.85 -20.66
N ILE A 292 -64.28 -39.47 -21.67
CA ILE A 292 -62.81 -39.44 -21.58
C ILE A 292 -62.35 -38.25 -20.73
N ALA A 293 -63.04 -37.11 -20.81
CA ALA A 293 -62.74 -35.95 -19.97
C ALA A 293 -63.00 -36.25 -18.49
N THR A 294 -64.16 -36.85 -18.20
CA THR A 294 -64.53 -37.29 -16.85
C THR A 294 -63.61 -38.40 -16.35
N ALA A 295 -63.24 -39.38 -17.18
CA ALA A 295 -62.28 -40.42 -16.81
C ALA A 295 -60.90 -39.85 -16.49
N ARG A 296 -60.42 -38.83 -17.22
CA ARG A 296 -59.16 -38.15 -16.89
C ARG A 296 -59.24 -37.35 -15.60
N MET A 297 -60.30 -36.55 -15.42
CA MET A 297 -60.52 -35.84 -14.15
C MET A 297 -60.62 -36.82 -12.97
N ASN A 298 -61.32 -37.94 -13.14
CA ASN A 298 -61.42 -38.97 -12.10
C ASN A 298 -60.08 -39.67 -11.87
N ALA A 299 -59.29 -39.93 -12.92
CA ALA A 299 -57.95 -40.51 -12.78
C ALA A 299 -56.98 -39.57 -12.06
N ASP A 300 -57.05 -38.26 -12.32
CA ASP A 300 -56.28 -37.25 -11.61
C ASP A 300 -56.74 -37.15 -10.14
N ASN A 301 -58.06 -37.17 -9.89
CA ASN A 301 -58.64 -37.14 -8.54
C ASN A 301 -58.31 -38.41 -7.72
N LEU A 302 -58.26 -39.59 -8.35
CA LEU A 302 -57.88 -40.85 -7.70
C LEU A 302 -56.37 -41.06 -7.61
N SER A 303 -55.56 -40.26 -8.31
CA SER A 303 -54.12 -40.47 -8.35
C SER A 303 -53.49 -40.09 -7.02
N SER A 304 -52.98 -41.09 -6.29
CA SER A 304 -52.22 -40.88 -5.04
C SER A 304 -51.01 -39.95 -5.26
N ARG A 305 -50.36 -40.05 -6.42
CA ARG A 305 -49.26 -39.17 -6.81
C ARG A 305 -49.70 -37.71 -6.92
N LYS A 306 -50.84 -37.44 -7.55
CA LYS A 306 -51.39 -36.07 -7.64
C LYS A 306 -51.86 -35.56 -6.28
N TYR A 307 -52.51 -36.41 -5.49
CA TYR A 307 -52.90 -36.11 -4.11
C TYR A 307 -51.69 -35.73 -3.22
N GLN A 308 -50.56 -36.40 -3.40
CA GLN A 308 -49.34 -36.15 -2.63
C GLN A 308 -48.46 -35.06 -3.24
N GLU A 309 -48.71 -34.61 -4.47
CA GLU A 309 -47.84 -33.67 -5.22
C GLU A 309 -47.62 -32.37 -4.44
N ASP A 310 -48.68 -31.79 -3.87
CA ASP A 310 -48.59 -30.56 -3.07
C ASP A 310 -47.85 -30.78 -1.75
N PHE A 311 -48.07 -31.93 -1.09
CA PHE A 311 -47.36 -32.28 0.14
C PHE A 311 -45.87 -32.51 -0.13
N GLU A 312 -45.53 -33.24 -1.20
CA GLU A 312 -44.15 -33.49 -1.63
C GLU A 312 -43.45 -32.19 -2.05
N ASN A 313 -44.16 -31.26 -2.70
CA ASN A 313 -43.63 -29.95 -3.04
C ASN A 313 -43.41 -29.04 -1.81
N MET A 314 -44.16 -29.26 -0.73
CA MET A 314 -44.06 -28.48 0.51
C MET A 314 -43.10 -29.10 1.54
N LYS A 315 -42.97 -30.43 1.61
CA LYS A 315 -42.17 -31.10 2.66
C LYS A 315 -40.69 -30.74 2.59
N ASP A 316 -40.17 -30.44 1.39
CA ASP A 316 -38.78 -30.05 1.16
C ASP A 316 -38.57 -28.52 1.31
N GLN A 317 -39.64 -27.75 1.58
CA GLN A 317 -39.52 -26.34 1.91
C GLN A 317 -39.07 -26.18 3.36
N ILE A 318 -37.76 -26.10 3.57
CA ILE A 318 -37.19 -25.71 4.86
C ILE A 318 -37.62 -24.26 5.14
N TYR A 319 -38.56 -24.06 6.05
CA TYR A 319 -38.99 -22.73 6.49
C TYR A 319 -37.91 -22.10 7.37
N PHE A 320 -37.09 -21.25 6.77
CA PHE A 320 -36.27 -20.31 7.54
C PHE A 320 -37.17 -19.12 7.91
N MET A 321 -37.20 -18.71 9.19
CA MET A 321 -37.99 -17.54 9.64
C MET A 321 -37.64 -16.23 8.92
N GLN A 322 -36.47 -16.19 8.27
CA GLN A 322 -36.02 -15.09 7.40
C GLN A 322 -36.71 -15.03 6.03
N THR A 323 -37.52 -16.03 5.65
CA THR A 323 -38.23 -16.04 4.36
C THR A 323 -39.63 -15.42 4.41
N GLU A 324 -40.14 -15.14 5.61
CA GLU A 324 -41.44 -14.48 5.80
C GLU A 324 -41.32 -13.00 6.18
N THR A 325 -40.10 -12.48 6.36
CA THR A 325 -39.90 -11.05 6.61
C THR A 325 -40.37 -10.24 5.40
N PRO A 326 -41.03 -9.07 5.62
CA PRO A 326 -41.49 -8.21 4.55
C PRO A 326 -40.33 -7.80 3.62
N GLU A 327 -39.13 -7.64 4.17
CA GLU A 327 -37.91 -7.35 3.40
C GLU A 327 -37.55 -8.48 2.42
N TYR A 328 -37.57 -9.74 2.87
CA TYR A 328 -37.28 -10.88 2.01
C TYR A 328 -38.33 -11.02 0.90
N LYS A 329 -39.60 -10.83 1.22
CA LYS A 329 -40.70 -10.83 0.23
C LYS A 329 -40.49 -9.75 -0.82
N MET A 330 -40.15 -8.53 -0.40
CA MET A 330 -39.86 -7.41 -1.31
C MET A 330 -38.63 -7.71 -2.19
N ASN A 331 -37.55 -8.24 -1.61
CA ASN A 331 -36.33 -8.55 -2.37
C ASN A 331 -36.55 -9.70 -3.38
N LYS A 332 -37.33 -10.72 -3.01
CA LYS A 332 -37.73 -11.80 -3.93
C LYS A 332 -38.59 -11.28 -5.08
N GLN A 333 -39.55 -10.41 -4.80
CA GLN A 333 -40.34 -9.74 -5.84
C GLN A 333 -39.48 -8.87 -6.75
N ALA A 334 -38.54 -8.11 -6.17
CA ALA A 334 -37.57 -7.30 -6.93
C ALA A 334 -36.68 -8.17 -7.84
N GLY A 335 -36.21 -9.32 -7.35
CA GLY A 335 -35.44 -10.27 -8.15
C GLY A 335 -36.24 -10.88 -9.31
N VAL A 336 -37.52 -11.20 -9.11
CA VAL A 336 -38.41 -11.65 -10.18
C VAL A 336 -38.63 -10.55 -11.22
N ALA A 337 -38.86 -9.31 -10.77
CA ALA A 337 -39.02 -8.15 -11.64
C ALA A 337 -37.75 -7.81 -12.44
N ALA A 338 -36.57 -7.99 -11.84
CA ALA A 338 -35.28 -7.79 -12.50
C ALA A 338 -34.90 -8.92 -13.48
N SER A 339 -35.57 -10.08 -13.42
CA SER A 339 -35.23 -11.24 -14.25
C SER A 339 -35.61 -11.03 -15.72
N LYS A 340 -34.59 -10.97 -16.58
CA LYS A 340 -34.76 -10.83 -18.04
C LYS A 340 -35.61 -11.95 -18.67
N VAL A 341 -35.56 -13.17 -18.11
CA VAL A 341 -36.32 -14.32 -18.62
C VAL A 341 -37.81 -14.15 -18.33
N LYS A 342 -38.15 -13.79 -17.09
CA LYS A 342 -39.54 -13.52 -16.69
C LYS A 342 -40.10 -12.32 -17.44
N TYR A 343 -39.32 -11.25 -17.54
CA TYR A 343 -39.67 -10.08 -18.35
C TYR A 343 -40.02 -10.44 -19.80
N LYS A 344 -39.21 -11.27 -20.46
CA LYS A 344 -39.48 -11.71 -21.84
C LYS A 344 -40.76 -12.55 -21.92
N GLN A 345 -40.98 -13.45 -20.98
CA GLN A 345 -42.20 -14.27 -20.94
C GLN A 345 -43.46 -13.39 -20.78
N ASP A 346 -43.42 -12.43 -19.86
CA ASP A 346 -44.54 -11.52 -19.60
C ASP A 346 -44.77 -10.58 -20.78
N TYR A 347 -43.70 -10.12 -21.43
CA TYR A 347 -43.76 -9.35 -22.66
C TYR A 347 -44.47 -10.13 -23.78
N GLU A 348 -44.07 -11.37 -24.06
CA GLU A 348 -44.73 -12.17 -25.11
C GLU A 348 -46.21 -12.43 -24.81
N LYS A 349 -46.57 -12.62 -23.53
CA LYS A 349 -47.98 -12.75 -23.11
C LYS A 349 -48.77 -11.45 -23.33
N ASN A 350 -48.16 -10.31 -23.06
CA ASN A 350 -48.82 -9.00 -23.12
C ASN A 350 -48.69 -8.31 -24.47
N LYS A 351 -47.88 -8.82 -25.40
CA LYS A 351 -47.62 -8.26 -26.73
C LYS A 351 -48.87 -8.01 -27.57
N GLY A 352 -49.98 -8.70 -27.28
CA GLY A 352 -51.27 -8.51 -27.93
C GLY A 352 -52.29 -7.68 -27.14
N LYS A 353 -51.97 -7.27 -25.90
CA LYS A 353 -52.83 -6.44 -25.06
C LYS A 353 -52.49 -4.99 -25.36
N ALA A 354 -53.33 -4.30 -26.11
CA ALA A 354 -53.06 -2.92 -26.49
C ALA A 354 -53.17 -1.98 -25.27
N ASP A 355 -52.09 -1.24 -25.00
CA ASP A 355 -51.95 -0.19 -23.97
C ASP A 355 -52.72 1.10 -24.32
N TYR A 356 -53.92 0.97 -24.89
CA TYR A 356 -54.80 2.12 -24.89
C TYR A 356 -55.29 2.26 -23.45
N ASN A 357 -54.85 3.31 -22.75
CA ASN A 357 -55.46 3.83 -21.53
C ASN A 357 -56.90 4.34 -21.80
N VAL A 358 -57.71 3.56 -22.50
CA VAL A 358 -59.16 3.70 -22.44
C VAL A 358 -59.56 3.00 -21.16
N LEU A 359 -59.98 3.81 -20.19
CA LEU A 359 -60.79 3.33 -19.09
C LEU A 359 -61.84 2.37 -19.69
N PRO A 360 -62.05 1.17 -19.11
CA PRO A 360 -63.09 0.27 -19.60
C PRO A 360 -64.38 1.07 -19.77
N ALA A 361 -65.22 0.73 -20.75
CA ALA A 361 -66.36 1.58 -21.15
C ALA A 361 -67.27 2.04 -19.97
N SER A 362 -67.24 1.32 -18.85
CA SER A 362 -67.88 1.67 -17.56
C SER A 362 -67.25 2.86 -16.81
N GLU A 363 -65.95 3.06 -16.91
CA GLU A 363 -65.16 4.03 -16.14
C GLU A 363 -64.86 5.31 -16.93
N ASN A 364 -65.02 5.32 -18.25
CA ASN A 364 -64.87 6.53 -19.05
C ASN A 364 -65.94 7.57 -18.64
N PRO A 365 -65.56 8.76 -18.14
CA PRO A 365 -66.50 9.74 -17.61
C PRO A 365 -67.49 10.26 -18.66
N LEU A 366 -67.07 10.39 -19.92
CA LEU A 366 -67.93 10.79 -21.04
C LEU A 366 -68.95 9.71 -21.39
N LEU A 367 -68.52 8.44 -21.43
CA LEU A 367 -69.46 7.33 -21.68
C LEU A 367 -70.42 7.12 -20.51
N ARG A 368 -69.97 7.37 -19.28
CA ARG A 368 -70.82 7.36 -18.08
C ARG A 368 -71.87 8.47 -18.14
N GLN A 369 -71.47 9.69 -18.51
CA GLN A 369 -72.39 10.82 -18.73
C GLN A 369 -73.39 10.53 -19.85
N LEU A 370 -72.94 9.96 -20.98
CA LEU A 370 -73.80 9.56 -22.09
C LEU A 370 -74.77 8.44 -21.69
N LYS A 371 -74.33 7.46 -20.89
CA LYS A 371 -75.21 6.42 -20.35
C LYS A 371 -76.26 7.01 -19.41
N THR A 372 -75.87 7.92 -18.51
CA THR A 372 -76.84 8.61 -17.64
C THR A 372 -77.82 9.47 -18.43
N ALA A 373 -77.35 10.23 -19.43
CA ALA A 373 -78.21 11.04 -20.29
C ALA A 373 -79.14 10.16 -21.15
N GLY A 374 -78.64 9.04 -21.68
CA GLY A 374 -79.43 8.06 -22.41
C GLY A 374 -80.50 7.40 -21.55
N ASN A 375 -80.19 7.08 -20.30
CA ASN A 375 -81.19 6.58 -19.35
C ASN A 375 -82.27 7.62 -19.03
N VAL A 376 -81.89 8.91 -18.90
CA VAL A 376 -82.83 10.03 -18.69
C VAL A 376 -83.71 10.27 -19.92
N LEU A 377 -83.16 10.11 -21.13
CA LEU A 377 -83.88 10.31 -22.40
C LEU A 377 -84.66 9.07 -22.87
N SER A 378 -84.49 7.92 -22.22
CA SER A 378 -85.14 6.68 -22.63
C SER A 378 -86.58 6.63 -22.11
N ASP A 379 -87.55 6.76 -23.03
CA ASP A 379 -88.98 6.61 -22.74
C ASP A 379 -89.36 5.25 -22.12
N LYS A 380 -88.54 4.22 -22.37
CA LYS A 380 -88.78 2.85 -21.87
C LYS A 380 -88.57 2.74 -20.35
N LEU A 381 -87.53 3.39 -19.84
CA LEU A 381 -87.22 3.48 -18.40
C LEU A 381 -88.06 4.53 -17.67
N TYR A 382 -88.70 5.47 -18.39
CA TYR A 382 -89.58 6.49 -17.81
C TYR A 382 -91.03 5.98 -17.57
N LYS A 383 -91.40 4.87 -18.22
CA LYS A 383 -92.74 4.27 -18.14
C LYS A 383 -92.83 3.02 -17.24
N GLU A 384 -91.72 2.59 -16.68
CA GLU A 384 -91.66 1.68 -15.51
C GLU A 384 -91.48 2.52 -14.25
#